data_AF-A0A6B3VWN0-F1
#
_entry.id   AF-A0A6B3VWN0-F1
#
_cell.length_a   1.000
_cell.length_b   1.000
_cell.length_c   1.000
_cell.angle_alpha   90.00
_cell.angle_beta   90.00
_cell.angle_gamma   90.00
#
_symmetry.space_group_name_H-M   'P 1'
#
loop_
_entity.id
_entity.type
_entity.pdbx_description
1 polymer ?
#
loop_
_entity_poly.entity_id
_entity_poly.type
_entity_poly.pdbx_seq_one_letter_code
_entity_poly.pdbx_strand_id
1 'polypeptide(L)'
;MFFWKEIVNDLQNLMKIRTIPIGMKLFKSKAEMENVPKIRRPKQIHTADQIVAQAARLGWTVGITNDDLAVSQCGAVLGLHPQDEEWQAGKEYAGVWYETAEDAEKHQQAMDVVPYGEHEAMAVSPLASCRLDPPDICLIYGTPGQMMIFINGLQWRNYKKFNWGIVGESSCADSWGRALKTKEPSLSIPCFAERRYGGVQDDELLMAITPEDLVKAIDGMKQLAKNGLRYPIPSYGIQQDAQAGLAFSYGKK
;
A
#
# COMPACT_ATOMS: atom_id res chain seq x y z
N MET A 1 3.22 21.45 -4.60
CA MET A 1 1.76 21.47 -4.39
C MET A 1 1.16 20.40 -5.26
N PHE A 2 0.33 19.51 -4.69
CA PHE A 2 -0.22 18.35 -5.40
C PHE A 2 -1.68 18.59 -5.75
N PHE A 3 -2.05 18.39 -7.02
CA PHE A 3 -3.44 18.49 -7.48
C PHE A 3 -4.14 17.14 -7.30
N TRP A 4 -4.45 16.77 -6.05
CA TRP A 4 -4.89 15.41 -5.68
C TRP A 4 -6.09 14.88 -6.46
N LYS A 5 -7.06 15.74 -6.80
CA LYS A 5 -8.22 15.32 -7.61
C LYS A 5 -7.81 14.89 -9.02
N GLU A 6 -6.88 15.62 -9.63
CA GLU A 6 -6.36 15.31 -10.97
C GLU A 6 -5.49 14.05 -10.92
N ILE A 7 -4.62 13.94 -9.92
CA ILE A 7 -3.78 12.76 -9.68
C ILE A 7 -4.63 11.50 -9.53
N VAL A 8 -5.69 11.54 -8.72
CA VAL A 8 -6.60 10.40 -8.53
C VAL A 8 -7.37 10.08 -9.81
N ASN A 9 -7.82 11.10 -10.56
CA ASN A 9 -8.48 10.89 -11.84
C ASN A 9 -7.54 10.25 -12.88
N ASP A 10 -6.27 10.65 -12.91
CA ASP A 10 -5.26 10.05 -13.78
C ASP A 10 -5.01 8.58 -13.40
N LEU A 11 -4.88 8.26 -12.11
CA LEU A 11 -4.75 6.87 -11.65
C LEU A 11 -5.96 6.03 -12.06
N GLN A 12 -7.18 6.56 -11.87
CA GLN A 12 -8.41 5.88 -12.29
C GLN A 12 -8.40 5.63 -13.80
N ASN A 13 -7.97 6.59 -14.61
CA ASN A 13 -7.96 6.47 -16.05
C ASN A 13 -6.89 5.50 -16.56
N LEU A 14 -5.69 5.54 -15.99
CA LEU A 14 -4.54 4.74 -16.40
C LEU A 14 -4.60 3.31 -15.90
N MET A 15 -5.10 3.08 -14.68
CA MET A 15 -5.08 1.77 -14.05
C MET A 15 -6.45 1.13 -13.88
N LYS A 16 -7.56 1.88 -13.94
CA LYS A 16 -8.91 1.35 -13.65
C LYS A 16 -8.98 0.72 -12.24
N ILE A 17 -8.40 1.39 -11.25
CA ILE A 17 -8.40 0.92 -9.85
C ILE A 17 -9.84 0.74 -9.33
N ARG A 18 -9.98 -0.20 -8.38
CA ARG A 18 -11.24 -0.56 -7.73
C ARG A 18 -11.38 0.03 -6.33
N THR A 19 -10.27 0.48 -5.75
CA THR A 19 -10.19 1.03 -4.39
C THR A 19 -9.90 2.53 -4.45
N ILE A 20 -10.16 3.22 -3.34
CA ILE A 20 -9.89 4.65 -3.20
C ILE A 20 -8.39 4.83 -2.90
N PRO A 21 -7.62 5.58 -3.71
CA PRO A 21 -6.27 5.97 -3.32
C PRO A 21 -6.31 6.84 -2.07
N ILE A 22 -5.51 6.49 -1.06
CA ILE A 22 -5.47 7.19 0.21
C ILE A 22 -4.08 7.73 0.51
N GLY A 23 -4.01 8.81 1.29
CA GLY A 23 -2.80 9.29 1.93
C GLY A 23 -2.74 8.80 3.36
N MET A 24 -1.53 8.58 3.85
CA MET A 24 -1.21 8.31 5.25
C MET A 24 -0.24 9.38 5.76
N LYS A 25 -0.47 9.85 6.99
CA LYS A 25 0.35 10.88 7.62
C LYS A 25 0.57 10.58 9.10
N LEU A 26 1.79 10.73 9.57
CA LEU A 26 2.16 10.69 10.97
C LEU A 26 2.15 12.10 11.57
N PHE A 27 1.87 12.20 12.86
CA PHE A 27 1.72 13.46 13.58
C PHE A 27 2.51 13.41 14.87
N LYS A 28 3.15 14.54 15.21
CA LYS A 28 3.93 14.67 16.45
C LYS A 28 3.08 14.61 17.70
N SER A 29 1.82 15.04 17.59
CA SER A 29 0.86 14.95 18.69
C SER A 29 -0.52 14.48 18.24
N LYS A 30 -1.25 13.85 19.16
CA LYS A 30 -2.67 13.52 18.97
C LYS A 30 -3.51 14.77 18.63
N ALA A 31 -3.24 15.90 19.28
CA ALA A 31 -3.98 17.13 19.08
C ALA A 31 -3.85 17.69 17.65
N GLU A 32 -2.64 17.63 17.06
CA GLU A 32 -2.43 18.02 15.66
C GLU A 32 -3.25 17.15 14.70
N MET A 33 -3.26 15.84 14.94
CA MET A 33 -4.06 14.90 14.14
C MET A 33 -5.56 15.19 14.30
N GLU A 34 -6.04 15.46 15.51
CA GLU A 34 -7.47 15.74 15.76
C GLU A 34 -7.98 17.02 15.08
N ASN A 35 -7.09 17.95 14.72
CA ASN A 35 -7.42 19.14 13.93
C ASN A 35 -7.66 18.84 12.44
N VAL A 36 -7.38 17.63 11.95
CA VAL A 36 -7.65 17.24 10.56
C VAL A 36 -9.16 17.31 10.29
N PRO A 37 -9.62 18.02 9.24
CA PRO A 37 -11.04 18.18 8.95
C PRO A 37 -11.76 16.85 8.78
N LYS A 38 -12.90 16.68 9.46
CA LYS A 38 -13.76 15.47 9.41
C LYS A 38 -13.06 14.19 9.87
N ILE A 39 -12.02 14.30 10.69
CA ILE A 39 -11.35 13.11 11.24
C ILE A 39 -12.28 12.31 12.16
N ARG A 40 -12.27 11.01 11.98
CA ARG A 40 -12.94 10.05 12.85
C ARG A 40 -11.92 9.45 13.79
N ARG A 41 -12.27 9.39 15.07
CA ARG A 41 -11.58 8.60 16.08
C ARG A 41 -12.32 7.28 16.28
N PRO A 42 -11.63 6.13 16.33
CA PRO A 42 -12.27 4.88 16.69
C PRO A 42 -12.94 4.96 18.05
N LYS A 43 -14.06 4.25 18.20
CA LYS A 43 -14.72 4.02 19.50
C LYS A 43 -14.35 2.65 20.10
N GLN A 44 -13.66 1.83 19.32
CA GLN A 44 -13.28 0.46 19.59
C GLN A 44 -11.85 0.27 19.09
N ILE A 45 -11.22 -0.82 19.55
CA ILE A 45 -9.88 -1.19 19.16
C ILE A 45 -9.90 -1.86 17.78
N HIS A 46 -8.91 -1.55 16.94
CA HIS A 46 -8.78 -2.05 15.57
C HIS A 46 -7.35 -2.50 15.25
N THR A 47 -7.16 -3.30 14.20
CA THR A 47 -5.82 -3.43 13.58
C THR A 47 -5.52 -2.20 12.71
N ALA A 48 -4.25 -1.93 12.43
CA ALA A 48 -3.88 -0.88 11.46
C ALA A 48 -4.49 -1.15 10.08
N ASP A 49 -4.57 -2.42 9.66
CA ASP A 49 -5.17 -2.81 8.38
C ASP A 49 -6.65 -2.44 8.30
N GLN A 50 -7.40 -2.57 9.40
CA GLN A 50 -8.80 -2.11 9.46
C GLN A 50 -8.90 -0.60 9.27
N ILE A 51 -7.99 0.17 9.87
CA ILE A 51 -7.97 1.63 9.77
C ILE A 51 -7.67 2.07 8.33
N VAL A 52 -6.66 1.46 7.71
CA VAL A 52 -6.31 1.66 6.29
C VAL A 52 -7.49 1.28 5.40
N ALA A 53 -8.15 0.14 5.66
CA ALA A 53 -9.31 -0.32 4.90
C ALA A 53 -10.52 0.62 5.03
N GLN A 54 -10.78 1.20 6.21
CA GLN A 54 -11.85 2.18 6.38
C GLN A 54 -11.65 3.40 5.46
N ALA A 55 -10.41 3.83 5.24
CA ALA A 55 -10.12 4.88 4.27
C ALA A 55 -10.22 4.39 2.81
N ALA A 56 -9.57 3.27 2.48
CA ALA A 56 -9.46 2.76 1.10
C ALA A 56 -10.76 2.17 0.53
N ARG A 57 -11.65 1.67 1.40
CA ARG A 57 -12.89 0.98 1.02
C ARG A 57 -14.15 1.76 1.38
N LEU A 58 -14.15 2.51 2.49
CA LEU A 58 -15.32 3.29 2.94
C LEU A 58 -15.17 4.81 2.70
N GLY A 59 -13.99 5.27 2.28
CA GLY A 59 -13.73 6.68 2.00
C GLY A 59 -13.65 7.55 3.26
N TRP A 60 -13.35 6.96 4.41
CA TRP A 60 -13.28 7.69 5.68
C TRP A 60 -11.94 8.39 5.87
N THR A 61 -11.96 9.48 6.63
CA THR A 61 -10.74 10.05 7.22
C THR A 61 -10.69 9.57 8.66
N VAL A 62 -9.68 8.78 9.01
CA VAL A 62 -9.58 8.13 10.32
C VAL A 62 -8.23 8.45 10.92
N GLY A 63 -8.23 8.81 12.20
CA GLY A 63 -7.04 9.11 12.97
C GLY A 63 -6.91 8.18 14.16
N ILE A 64 -5.71 7.66 14.40
CA ILE A 64 -5.40 6.72 15.47
C ILE A 64 -4.17 7.13 16.28
N THR A 65 -4.13 6.66 17.51
CA THR A 65 -2.98 6.59 18.42
C THR A 65 -2.74 5.12 18.74
N ASN A 66 -1.65 4.79 19.46
CA ASN A 66 -1.38 3.41 19.85
C ASN A 66 -2.53 2.79 20.66
N ASP A 67 -3.23 3.59 21.47
CA ASP A 67 -4.39 3.15 22.27
C ASP A 67 -5.58 2.63 21.44
N ASP A 68 -5.65 2.92 20.14
CA ASP A 68 -6.72 2.42 19.28
C ASP A 68 -6.34 1.09 18.59
N LEU A 69 -5.12 0.57 18.81
CA LEU A 69 -4.57 -0.58 18.12
C LEU A 69 -4.63 -1.87 18.92
N ALA A 70 -5.01 -2.97 18.25
CA ALA A 70 -5.23 -4.27 18.89
C ALA A 70 -3.95 -4.98 19.33
N VAL A 71 -2.84 -4.74 18.63
CA VAL A 71 -1.56 -5.42 18.87
C VAL A 71 -0.42 -4.42 18.73
N SER A 72 0.61 -4.58 19.57
CA SER A 72 1.83 -3.76 19.57
C SER A 72 2.49 -3.72 18.20
N GLN A 73 2.43 -4.83 17.44
CA GLN A 73 2.94 -4.95 16.09
C GLN A 73 2.43 -3.86 15.14
N CYS A 74 1.13 -3.56 15.19
CA CYS A 74 0.53 -2.50 14.39
C CYS A 74 1.14 -1.14 14.75
N GLY A 75 1.27 -0.87 16.04
CA GLY A 75 1.87 0.38 16.53
C GLY A 75 3.35 0.49 16.17
N ALA A 76 4.09 -0.61 16.27
CA ALA A 76 5.53 -0.65 16.01
C ALA A 76 5.85 -0.32 14.55
N VAL A 77 5.14 -0.90 13.58
CA VAL A 77 5.31 -0.60 12.14
C VAL A 77 5.13 0.90 11.84
N LEU A 78 4.26 1.56 12.60
CA LEU A 78 3.91 2.97 12.43
C LEU A 78 4.74 3.93 13.30
N GLY A 79 5.62 3.40 14.16
CA GLY A 79 6.40 4.20 15.11
C GLY A 79 5.58 4.75 16.28
N LEU A 80 4.40 4.17 16.56
CA LEU A 80 3.51 4.54 17.66
C LEU A 80 3.71 3.67 18.92
N HIS A 81 4.42 2.55 18.78
CA HIS A 81 4.78 1.65 19.89
C HIS A 81 6.31 1.50 19.95
N PRO A 82 6.91 1.46 21.15
CA PRO A 82 8.35 1.20 21.32
C PRO A 82 8.79 -0.11 20.66
N GLN A 83 9.98 -0.12 20.06
CA GLN A 83 10.63 -1.34 19.57
C GLN A 83 11.73 -1.79 20.54
N ASP A 84 11.36 -1.96 21.81
CA ASP A 84 12.22 -2.35 22.92
C ASP A 84 12.63 -3.83 22.87
N GLU A 85 13.46 -4.28 23.82
CA GLU A 85 13.94 -5.67 23.88
C GLU A 85 12.82 -6.70 23.95
N GLU A 86 11.67 -6.35 24.56
CA GLU A 86 10.52 -7.24 24.63
C GLU A 86 9.86 -7.40 23.25
N TRP A 87 9.62 -6.29 22.55
CA TRP A 87 9.08 -6.32 21.19
C TRP A 87 10.04 -7.03 20.23
N GLN A 88 11.34 -6.74 20.30
CA GLN A 88 12.38 -7.34 19.46
C GLN A 88 12.49 -8.85 19.68
N ALA A 89 12.30 -9.33 20.91
CA ALA A 89 12.33 -10.77 21.19
C ALA A 89 11.17 -11.54 20.55
N GLY A 90 10.05 -10.87 20.23
CA GLY A 90 8.96 -11.47 19.45
C GLY A 90 8.36 -12.74 20.05
N LYS A 91 8.48 -12.98 21.36
CA LYS A 91 8.18 -14.28 21.98
C LYS A 91 6.76 -14.78 21.74
N GLU A 92 5.81 -13.87 21.55
CA GLU A 92 4.40 -14.18 21.24
C GLU A 92 4.20 -14.85 19.86
N TYR A 93 5.15 -14.70 18.93
CA TYR A 93 5.07 -15.31 17.60
C TYR A 93 5.61 -16.75 17.55
N ALA A 94 6.35 -17.18 18.57
CA ALA A 94 6.89 -18.53 18.67
C ALA A 94 5.78 -19.55 18.96
N GLY A 95 5.73 -20.63 18.20
CA GLY A 95 4.66 -21.62 18.18
C GLY A 95 3.36 -21.15 17.51
N VAL A 96 3.29 -19.90 17.03
CA VAL A 96 2.11 -19.33 16.36
C VAL A 96 2.40 -19.12 14.87
N TRP A 97 3.43 -18.34 14.56
CA TRP A 97 3.86 -18.03 13.21
C TRP A 97 5.21 -18.65 12.87
N TYR A 98 6.07 -18.82 13.87
CA TYR A 98 7.40 -19.38 13.74
C TYR A 98 7.60 -20.51 14.73
N GLU A 99 8.41 -21.52 14.40
CA GLU A 99 8.61 -22.67 15.28
C GLU A 99 9.31 -22.27 16.59
N THR A 100 10.30 -21.38 16.52
CA THR A 100 11.18 -21.05 17.64
C THR A 100 11.12 -19.56 18.01
N ALA A 101 11.53 -19.24 19.24
CA ALA A 101 11.72 -17.85 19.68
C ALA A 101 12.85 -17.14 18.90
N GLU A 102 13.87 -17.89 18.47
CA GLU A 102 14.96 -17.35 17.65
C GLU A 102 14.45 -16.91 16.27
N ASP A 103 13.57 -17.69 15.65
CA ASP A 103 12.98 -17.34 14.37
C ASP A 103 12.01 -16.15 14.49
N ALA A 104 11.27 -16.07 15.60
CA ALA A 104 10.42 -14.92 15.90
C ALA A 104 11.23 -13.63 16.11
N GLU A 105 12.36 -13.70 16.82
CA GLU A 105 13.28 -12.57 16.98
C GLU A 105 13.86 -12.13 15.63
N LYS A 106 14.31 -13.08 14.79
CA LYS A 106 14.79 -12.77 13.42
C LYS A 106 13.72 -12.08 12.59
N HIS A 107 12.45 -12.48 12.71
CA HIS A 107 11.36 -11.79 12.04
C HIS A 107 11.24 -10.33 12.49
N GLN A 108 11.20 -10.07 13.80
CA GLN A 108 11.09 -8.70 14.33
C GLN A 108 12.25 -7.82 13.87
N GLN A 109 13.48 -8.36 13.87
CA GLN A 109 14.67 -7.65 13.42
C GLN A 109 14.68 -7.37 11.90
N ALA A 110 14.01 -8.20 11.10
CA ALA A 110 13.94 -8.04 9.65
C ALA A 110 12.92 -6.98 9.21
N MET A 111 12.00 -6.57 10.09
CA MET A 111 10.93 -5.64 9.74
C MET A 111 11.41 -4.21 9.52
N ASP A 112 10.87 -3.58 8.47
CA ASP A 112 10.97 -2.14 8.29
C ASP A 112 9.89 -1.40 9.09
N VAL A 113 10.30 -0.89 10.24
CA VAL A 113 9.46 -0.09 11.15
C VAL A 113 9.88 1.37 11.19
N VAL A 114 8.92 2.27 11.41
CA VAL A 114 9.22 3.68 11.68
C VAL A 114 9.83 3.79 13.10
N PRO A 115 10.93 4.54 13.28
CA PRO A 115 11.51 4.75 14.60
C PRO A 115 10.49 5.31 15.60
N TYR A 116 10.41 4.68 16.77
CA TYR A 116 9.57 5.19 17.86
C TYR A 116 10.11 6.51 18.44
N GLY A 117 9.21 7.33 18.98
CA GLY A 117 9.53 8.55 19.74
C GLY A 117 9.39 9.86 18.97
N GLU A 118 9.14 9.80 17.66
CA GLU A 118 8.93 11.00 16.84
C GLU A 118 7.45 11.38 16.66
N HIS A 119 6.55 10.40 16.76
CA HIS A 119 5.14 10.54 16.43
C HIS A 119 4.25 9.90 17.49
N GLU A 120 3.13 10.55 17.80
CA GLU A 120 2.14 10.05 18.75
C GLU A 120 0.87 9.56 18.06
N ALA A 121 0.63 9.99 16.81
CA ALA A 121 -0.60 9.70 16.09
C ALA A 121 -0.37 9.52 14.59
N MET A 122 -1.35 8.89 13.94
CA MET A 122 -1.44 8.70 12.50
C MET A 122 -2.84 9.07 12.01
N ALA A 123 -2.96 9.59 10.79
CA ALA A 123 -4.22 9.57 10.06
C ALA A 123 -4.10 8.98 8.65
N VAL A 124 -5.20 8.42 8.17
CA VAL A 124 -5.42 8.00 6.79
C VAL A 124 -6.64 8.68 6.21
N SER A 125 -6.61 9.03 4.91
CA SER A 125 -7.68 9.77 4.24
C SER A 125 -7.64 9.60 2.72
N PRO A 126 -8.77 9.59 2.00
CA PRO A 126 -8.78 9.66 0.53
C PRO A 126 -7.95 10.83 0.00
N LEU A 127 -7.05 10.58 -0.96
CA LEU A 127 -6.19 11.62 -1.54
C LEU A 127 -7.02 12.77 -2.11
N ALA A 128 -8.08 12.45 -2.87
CA ALA A 128 -8.98 13.44 -3.49
C ALA A 128 -9.72 14.35 -2.48
N SER A 129 -9.67 14.04 -1.17
CA SER A 129 -10.24 14.89 -0.12
C SER A 129 -9.33 16.06 0.28
N CYS A 130 -8.03 16.00 -0.06
CA CYS A 130 -7.00 16.99 0.31
C CYS A 130 -6.88 17.28 1.82
N ARG A 131 -7.30 16.35 2.69
CA ARG A 131 -7.28 16.56 4.16
C ARG A 131 -5.91 16.31 4.80
N LEU A 132 -5.09 15.49 4.16
CA LEU A 132 -3.73 15.19 4.57
C LEU A 132 -2.80 15.70 3.46
N ASP A 133 -2.56 17.01 3.38
CA ASP A 133 -1.82 17.63 2.28
C ASP A 133 -0.54 18.35 2.76
N PRO A 134 0.65 17.92 2.31
CA PRO A 134 0.91 16.62 1.72
C PRO A 134 0.77 15.50 2.77
N PRO A 135 0.42 14.27 2.35
CA PRO A 135 0.59 13.08 3.17
C PRO A 135 2.06 12.66 3.14
N ASP A 136 2.49 11.85 4.11
CA ASP A 136 3.86 11.33 4.12
C ASP A 136 4.07 10.26 3.05
N ILE A 137 3.04 9.46 2.80
CA ILE A 137 2.97 8.47 1.73
C ILE A 137 1.52 8.34 1.20
N CYS A 138 1.41 7.80 0.00
CA CYS A 138 0.18 7.41 -0.68
C CYS A 138 0.10 5.87 -0.74
N LEU A 139 -1.10 5.33 -0.59
CA LEU A 139 -1.39 3.90 -0.67
C LEU A 139 -2.34 3.63 -1.84
N ILE A 140 -1.96 2.69 -2.70
CA ILE A 140 -2.74 2.27 -3.87
C ILE A 140 -2.83 0.74 -3.87
N TYR A 141 -4.06 0.21 -3.83
CA TYR A 141 -4.29 -1.22 -4.08
C TYR A 141 -4.56 -1.46 -5.56
N GLY A 142 -4.07 -2.59 -6.08
CA GLY A 142 -4.30 -2.99 -7.46
C GLY A 142 -3.71 -4.35 -7.79
N THR A 143 -4.16 -4.91 -8.90
CA THR A 143 -3.76 -6.22 -9.40
C THR A 143 -2.30 -6.27 -9.83
N PRO A 144 -1.67 -7.46 -9.88
CA PRO A 144 -0.31 -7.61 -10.41
C PRO A 144 -0.12 -6.96 -11.79
N GLY A 145 -1.12 -7.06 -12.68
CA GLY A 145 -1.07 -6.43 -14.00
C GLY A 145 -1.13 -4.89 -13.95
N GLN A 146 -1.91 -4.31 -13.03
CA GLN A 146 -1.92 -2.86 -12.80
C GLN A 146 -0.59 -2.38 -12.22
N MET A 147 -0.09 -3.09 -11.21
CA MET A 147 1.16 -2.74 -10.54
C MET A 147 2.36 -2.83 -11.48
N MET A 148 2.40 -3.79 -12.40
CA MET A 148 3.47 -3.87 -13.40
C MET A 148 3.57 -2.59 -14.24
N ILE A 149 2.44 -2.10 -14.77
CA ILE A 149 2.41 -0.85 -15.55
C ILE A 149 2.76 0.37 -14.67
N PHE A 150 2.31 0.39 -13.42
CA PHE A 150 2.68 1.44 -12.46
C PHE A 150 4.20 1.50 -12.22
N ILE A 151 4.83 0.35 -11.99
CA ILE A 151 6.27 0.22 -11.77
C ILE A 151 7.04 0.62 -13.02
N ASN A 152 6.60 0.20 -14.21
CA ASN A 152 7.20 0.68 -15.45
C ASN A 152 7.08 2.20 -15.59
N GLY A 153 5.98 2.79 -15.13
CA GLY A 153 5.83 4.25 -15.03
C GLY A 153 6.91 4.89 -14.16
N LEU A 154 7.16 4.34 -12.97
CA LEU A 154 8.26 4.80 -12.09
C LEU A 154 9.64 4.70 -12.75
N GLN A 155 9.83 3.71 -13.62
CA GLN A 155 11.08 3.43 -14.31
C GLN A 155 11.27 4.21 -15.61
N TRP A 156 10.20 4.80 -16.16
CA TRP A 156 10.24 5.47 -17.46
C TRP A 156 11.29 6.59 -17.51
N ARG A 157 11.43 7.33 -16.40
CA ARG A 157 12.49 8.33 -16.21
C ARG A 157 13.35 7.95 -15.03
N ASN A 158 14.68 8.08 -15.18
CA ASN A 158 15.67 7.73 -14.16
C ASN A 158 15.48 6.28 -13.71
N TYR A 159 15.68 5.35 -14.65
CA TYR A 159 15.51 3.92 -14.42
C TYR A 159 16.25 3.48 -13.15
N LYS A 160 15.55 2.70 -12.32
CA LYS A 160 16.10 2.03 -11.15
C LYS A 160 15.50 0.63 -11.09
N LYS A 161 16.32 -0.36 -10.75
CA LYS A 161 15.83 -1.66 -10.32
C LYS A 161 15.31 -1.53 -8.89
N PHE A 162 14.03 -1.85 -8.67
CA PHE A 162 13.47 -1.94 -7.33
C PHE A 162 13.75 -3.32 -6.74
N ASN A 163 14.13 -3.36 -5.47
CA ASN A 163 14.26 -4.59 -4.70
C ASN A 163 13.27 -4.51 -3.55
N TRP A 164 12.34 -5.46 -3.50
CA TRP A 164 11.37 -5.60 -2.42
C TRP A 164 11.56 -6.96 -1.76
N GLY A 165 11.25 -7.04 -0.47
CA GLY A 165 11.33 -8.24 0.35
C GLY A 165 9.95 -8.62 0.89
N ILE A 166 9.90 -9.74 1.60
CA ILE A 166 8.72 -10.18 2.32
C ILE A 166 9.12 -10.70 3.70
N VAL A 167 8.58 -10.09 4.75
CA VAL A 167 8.65 -10.64 6.12
C VAL A 167 7.53 -11.64 6.38
N GLY A 168 6.43 -11.55 5.62
CA GLY A 168 5.33 -12.51 5.65
C GLY A 168 4.18 -12.04 6.52
N GLU A 169 4.18 -12.42 7.80
CA GLU A 169 3.09 -12.14 8.75
C GLU A 169 2.76 -10.64 8.83
N SER A 170 3.79 -9.81 8.84
CA SER A 170 3.70 -8.35 8.97
C SER A 170 3.99 -7.60 7.65
N SER A 171 3.31 -7.94 6.55
CA SER A 171 3.48 -7.28 5.23
C SER A 171 3.20 -5.77 5.21
N CYS A 172 2.55 -5.25 6.25
CA CYS A 172 2.45 -3.82 6.52
C CYS A 172 3.83 -3.15 6.72
N ALA A 173 4.81 -3.88 7.26
CA ALA A 173 6.21 -3.45 7.33
C ALA A 173 6.86 -3.43 5.94
N ASP A 174 6.54 -4.39 5.06
CA ASP A 174 7.06 -4.43 3.68
C ASP A 174 6.50 -3.31 2.79
N SER A 175 5.33 -2.76 3.15
CA SER A 175 4.64 -1.68 2.42
C SER A 175 4.80 -0.33 3.11
N TRP A 176 3.84 0.10 3.93
CA TRP A 176 3.84 1.45 4.50
C TRP A 176 4.92 1.64 5.56
N GLY A 177 5.29 0.62 6.34
CA GLY A 177 6.41 0.70 7.27
C GLY A 177 7.71 1.08 6.56
N ARG A 178 8.07 0.31 5.52
CA ARG A 178 9.20 0.57 4.65
C ARG A 178 9.11 1.90 3.93
N ALA A 179 7.96 2.24 3.34
CA ALA A 179 7.80 3.51 2.61
C ALA A 179 7.91 4.72 3.54
N LEU A 180 7.37 4.65 4.76
CA LEU A 180 7.51 5.72 5.76
C LEU A 180 8.96 5.87 6.21
N LYS A 181 9.65 4.76 6.50
CA LYS A 181 11.03 4.70 7.00
C LYS A 181 12.06 5.15 5.95
N THR A 182 11.93 4.63 4.73
CA THR A 182 12.96 4.79 3.68
C THR A 182 12.63 5.88 2.66
N LYS A 183 11.36 6.31 2.60
CA LYS A 183 10.82 7.17 1.54
C LYS A 183 11.02 6.58 0.13
N GLU A 184 11.20 5.26 0.01
CA GLU A 184 11.26 4.55 -1.27
C GLU A 184 9.92 3.88 -1.63
N PRO A 185 9.56 3.76 -2.92
CA PRO A 185 8.42 2.98 -3.37
C PRO A 185 8.50 1.53 -2.88
N SER A 186 7.45 1.08 -2.20
CA SER A 186 7.40 -0.21 -1.50
C SER A 186 6.15 -0.97 -1.91
N LEU A 187 6.35 -2.04 -2.69
CA LEU A 187 5.29 -2.96 -3.09
C LEU A 187 5.29 -4.16 -2.14
N SER A 188 4.14 -4.47 -1.55
CA SER A 188 3.97 -5.70 -0.76
C SER A 188 2.98 -6.65 -1.42
N ILE A 189 3.16 -7.94 -1.10
CA ILE A 189 2.10 -8.93 -1.17
C ILE A 189 1.40 -8.89 0.20
N PRO A 190 0.14 -8.47 0.28
CA PRO A 190 -0.57 -8.39 1.55
C PRO A 190 -0.55 -9.74 2.29
N CYS A 191 -0.60 -9.75 3.62
CA CYS A 191 -0.52 -10.96 4.44
C CYS A 191 -1.90 -11.54 4.79
N PHE A 192 -1.92 -12.46 5.75
CA PHE A 192 -3.14 -12.99 6.33
C PHE A 192 -3.98 -11.91 7.02
N ALA A 193 -3.37 -11.07 7.87
CA ALA A 193 -4.07 -10.04 8.64
C ALA A 193 -4.70 -8.97 7.74
N GLU A 194 -3.96 -8.50 6.72
CA GLU A 194 -4.47 -7.55 5.72
C GLU A 194 -5.70 -8.10 4.98
N ARG A 195 -5.72 -9.39 4.62
CA ARG A 195 -6.90 -10.03 4.02
C ARG A 195 -8.03 -10.17 5.02
N ARG A 196 -7.75 -10.79 6.17
CA ARG A 196 -8.75 -11.19 7.16
C ARG A 196 -9.45 -9.99 7.80
N TYR A 197 -8.70 -8.93 8.08
CA TYR A 197 -9.18 -7.75 8.83
C TYR A 197 -9.27 -6.50 7.95
N GLY A 198 -8.31 -6.28 7.05
CA GLY A 198 -8.34 -5.17 6.09
C GLY A 198 -9.20 -5.43 4.84
N GLY A 199 -9.71 -6.65 4.67
CA GLY A 199 -10.56 -7.02 3.53
C GLY A 199 -9.84 -6.99 2.19
N VAL A 200 -8.51 -7.10 2.18
CA VAL A 200 -7.70 -7.19 0.97
C VAL A 200 -8.06 -8.43 0.16
N GLN A 201 -8.21 -8.27 -1.15
CA GLN A 201 -8.58 -9.36 -2.05
C GLN A 201 -7.34 -10.15 -2.50
N ASP A 202 -7.54 -11.40 -2.90
CA ASP A 202 -6.44 -12.28 -3.34
C ASP A 202 -5.73 -11.76 -4.59
N ASP A 203 -6.43 -11.00 -5.43
CA ASP A 203 -5.88 -10.36 -6.61
C ASP A 203 -5.30 -8.97 -6.34
N GLU A 204 -5.26 -8.48 -5.09
CA GLU A 204 -4.73 -7.16 -4.74
C GLU A 204 -3.28 -7.23 -4.21
N LEU A 205 -2.44 -6.36 -4.74
CA LEU A 205 -1.16 -5.94 -4.16
C LEU A 205 -1.31 -4.52 -3.61
N LEU A 206 -0.39 -4.12 -2.74
CA LEU A 206 -0.35 -2.78 -2.16
C LEU A 206 0.94 -2.06 -2.53
N MET A 207 0.81 -0.88 -3.14
CA MET A 207 1.90 0.06 -3.36
C MET A 207 1.82 1.18 -2.32
N ALA A 208 2.88 1.32 -1.51
CA ALA A 208 3.12 2.46 -0.64
C ALA A 208 4.23 3.34 -1.21
N ILE A 209 3.98 4.64 -1.37
CA ILE A 209 4.86 5.50 -2.17
C ILE A 209 4.78 6.97 -1.77
N THR A 210 5.83 7.76 -2.01
CA THR A 210 5.80 9.21 -1.76
C THR A 210 4.85 9.92 -2.75
N PRO A 211 4.27 11.08 -2.38
CA PRO A 211 3.55 11.95 -3.31
C PRO A 211 4.32 12.26 -4.60
N GLU A 212 5.63 12.51 -4.50
CA GLU A 212 6.50 12.84 -5.62
C GLU A 212 6.66 11.67 -6.57
N ASP A 213 6.94 10.47 -6.05
CA ASP A 213 7.08 9.28 -6.88
C ASP A 213 5.74 8.82 -7.47
N LEU A 214 4.61 9.09 -6.80
CA LEU A 214 3.28 8.85 -7.39
C LEU A 214 3.07 9.69 -8.65
N VAL A 215 3.40 10.98 -8.60
CA VAL A 215 3.33 11.88 -9.78
C VAL A 215 4.28 11.37 -10.87
N LYS A 216 5.52 10.99 -10.50
CA LYS A 216 6.50 10.39 -11.43
C LYS A 216 5.93 9.13 -12.11
N ALA A 217 5.28 8.24 -11.37
CA ALA A 217 4.68 7.02 -11.90
C ALA A 217 3.60 7.33 -12.93
N ILE A 218 2.70 8.27 -12.61
CA ILE A 218 1.60 8.70 -13.49
C ILE A 218 2.14 9.28 -14.80
N ASP A 219 3.13 10.17 -14.71
CA ASP A 219 3.74 10.76 -15.90
C ASP A 219 4.42 9.70 -16.77
N GLY A 220 5.14 8.76 -16.15
CA GLY A 220 5.73 7.63 -16.87
C GLY A 220 4.69 6.73 -17.53
N MET A 221 3.59 6.41 -16.84
CA MET A 221 2.48 5.63 -17.41
C MET A 221 1.84 6.35 -18.62
N LYS A 222 1.66 7.68 -18.57
CA LYS A 222 1.18 8.47 -19.71
C LYS A 222 2.12 8.36 -20.92
N GLN A 223 3.43 8.36 -20.69
CA GLN A 223 4.42 8.21 -21.75
C GLN A 223 4.44 6.80 -22.34
N LEU A 224 4.36 5.77 -21.50
CA LEU A 224 4.24 4.38 -21.94
C LEU A 224 2.95 4.15 -22.76
N ALA A 225 1.84 4.77 -22.36
CA ALA A 225 0.57 4.64 -23.06
C ALA A 225 0.62 5.17 -24.51
N LYS A 226 1.40 6.23 -24.77
CA LYS A 226 1.67 6.75 -26.14
C LYS A 226 2.38 5.72 -27.02
N ASN A 227 3.17 4.83 -26.42
CA ASN A 227 3.86 3.74 -27.11
C ASN A 227 3.02 2.46 -27.22
N GLY A 228 1.74 2.48 -26.82
CA GLY A 228 0.89 1.30 -26.80
C GLY A 228 1.03 0.43 -25.53
N LEU A 229 1.94 0.77 -24.62
CA LEU A 229 2.19 0.03 -23.38
C LEU A 229 1.30 0.59 -22.27
N ARG A 230 0.09 0.06 -22.12
CA ARG A 230 -0.93 0.56 -21.18
C ARG A 230 -1.78 -0.55 -20.59
N TYR A 231 -2.42 -0.25 -19.47
CA TYR A 231 -3.44 -1.10 -18.87
C TYR A 231 -4.85 -0.69 -19.34
N PRO A 232 -5.80 -1.64 -19.55
CA PRO A 232 -5.61 -3.10 -19.55
C PRO A 232 -4.69 -3.58 -20.68
N ILE A 233 -3.92 -4.64 -20.41
CA ILE A 233 -3.04 -5.27 -21.40
C ILE A 233 -3.88 -6.26 -22.22
N PRO A 234 -4.17 -5.99 -23.50
CA PRO A 234 -5.00 -6.87 -24.31
C PRO A 234 -4.22 -8.13 -24.70
N SER A 235 -4.87 -9.30 -24.61
CA SER A 235 -4.31 -10.53 -25.16
C SER A 235 -4.14 -10.40 -26.67
N TYR A 236 -2.99 -10.81 -27.21
CA TYR A 236 -2.74 -10.71 -28.66
C TYR A 236 -3.78 -11.47 -29.49
N GLY A 237 -4.19 -12.66 -29.03
CA GLY A 237 -5.10 -13.56 -29.74
C GLY A 237 -6.49 -12.98 -30.04
N ILE A 238 -7.04 -12.10 -29.18
CA ILE A 238 -8.37 -11.51 -29.41
C ILE A 238 -8.39 -10.47 -30.53
N GLN A 239 -7.22 -10.05 -31.01
CA GLN A 239 -7.06 -9.12 -32.13
C GLN A 239 -6.77 -9.84 -33.45
N GLN A 240 -6.49 -11.14 -33.41
CA GLN A 240 -6.13 -11.91 -34.59
C GLN A 240 -7.35 -12.30 -35.40
N ASP A 241 -7.13 -12.54 -36.70
CA ASP A 241 -8.15 -13.13 -37.57
C ASP A 241 -8.46 -14.56 -37.13
N ALA A 242 -9.67 -14.76 -36.59
CA ALA A 242 -10.13 -16.06 -36.14
C ALA A 242 -10.19 -17.10 -37.27
N GLN A 243 -10.30 -16.68 -38.54
CA GLN A 243 -10.34 -17.61 -39.67
C GLN A 243 -9.05 -18.44 -39.77
N ALA A 244 -7.89 -17.87 -39.43
CA ALA A 244 -6.62 -18.58 -39.45
C ALA A 244 -6.61 -19.78 -38.49
N GLY A 245 -7.27 -19.68 -37.33
CA GLY A 245 -7.43 -20.79 -36.39
C GLY A 245 -8.60 -21.71 -36.73
N LEU A 246 -9.74 -21.14 -37.14
CA LEU A 246 -10.97 -21.89 -37.43
C LEU A 246 -10.89 -22.70 -38.73
N ALA A 247 -10.04 -22.32 -39.69
CA ALA A 247 -9.85 -23.06 -40.94
C ALA A 247 -9.38 -24.50 -40.69
N PHE A 248 -8.68 -24.77 -39.58
CA PHE A 248 -8.32 -26.13 -39.19
C PHE A 248 -9.55 -27.00 -38.85
N SER A 249 -10.54 -26.42 -38.17
CA SER A 249 -11.75 -27.13 -37.72
C SER A 249 -12.89 -27.12 -38.74
N TYR A 250 -13.01 -26.05 -39.53
CA TYR A 250 -14.17 -25.77 -40.38
C TYR A 250 -13.80 -25.39 -41.82
N GLY A 251 -12.53 -25.44 -42.19
CA GLY A 251 -12.11 -25.27 -43.59
C GLY A 251 -12.69 -26.37 -44.46
N LYS A 252 -13.11 -26.03 -45.69
CA LYS A 252 -13.52 -27.04 -46.67
C LYS A 252 -12.34 -27.99 -46.90
N LYS A 253 -12.56 -29.29 -46.68
CA LYS A 253 -11.65 -30.34 -47.15
C LYS A 253 -11.53 -30.32 -48.67
#